data_AF-A0AAD9QTP8-F1
#
_entry.id   AF-A0AAD9QTP8-F1
#
_cell.length_a   1.000
_cell.length_b   1.000
_cell.length_c   1.000
_cell.angle_alpha   90.00
_cell.angle_beta   90.00
_cell.angle_gamma   90.00
#
_symmetry.space_group_name_H-M   'P 1'
#
loop_
_entity.id
_entity.type
_entity.pdbx_description
1 polymer ?
#
loop_
_entity_poly.entity_id
_entity_poly.type
_entity_poly.pdbx_seq_one_letter_code
_entity_poly.pdbx_strand_id
1 'polypeptide(L)'
;MVVGAFPLFKLVSLAVKQVSKPVAYSLKTAAKQSKFFRKYVCIWPGQGYHWLETKVKMRLMGLSGPDKVQPLSEQKAVDVGAELLGESLIFGIATVMLVFEYRRGQRKEETKEDLQNQKIIDLQNQVKELELTLETNSAQVRELTRLVHGS
;
A
#
# COMPACT_ATOMS: atom_id res chain seq x y z
N MET A 1 -23.33 -7.56 -6.14
CA MET A 1 -23.53 -6.12 -5.90
C MET A 1 -22.38 -5.60 -5.03
N VAL A 2 -21.39 -4.95 -5.61
CA VAL A 2 -20.23 -4.39 -4.86
C VAL A 2 -20.59 -2.96 -4.46
N VAL A 3 -21.44 -2.83 -3.44
CA VAL A 3 -21.82 -1.52 -2.86
C VAL A 3 -21.23 -1.45 -1.46
N GLY A 4 -19.92 -1.15 -1.41
CA GLY A 4 -19.17 -0.92 -0.16
C GLY A 4 -18.04 0.10 -0.32
N ALA A 5 -17.61 0.39 -1.55
CA ALA A 5 -16.50 1.31 -1.82
C ALA A 5 -16.88 2.81 -1.74
N PHE A 6 -18.15 3.16 -1.91
CA PHE A 6 -18.60 4.55 -2.04
C PHE A 6 -18.60 5.38 -0.73
N PRO A 7 -18.90 4.81 0.47
CA PRO A 7 -18.82 5.54 1.73
C PRO A 7 -17.39 5.73 2.23
N LEU A 8 -16.56 4.67 2.23
CA LEU A 8 -15.19 4.74 2.72
C LEU A 8 -14.33 5.68 1.88
N PHE A 9 -14.40 5.60 0.55
CA PHE A 9 -13.64 6.48 -0.32
C PHE A 9 -13.97 7.96 -0.10
N LYS A 10 -15.27 8.28 0.03
CA LYS A 10 -15.70 9.65 0.34
C LYS A 10 -15.20 10.11 1.70
N LEU A 11 -15.29 9.27 2.74
CA LEU A 11 -14.79 9.60 4.07
C LEU A 11 -13.28 9.84 4.09
N VAL A 12 -12.50 8.98 3.43
CA VAL A 12 -11.05 9.18 3.28
C VAL A 12 -10.75 10.47 2.53
N SER A 13 -11.45 10.74 1.42
CA SER A 13 -11.25 11.97 0.64
C SER A 13 -11.62 13.24 1.42
N LEU A 14 -12.63 13.19 2.28
CA LEU A 14 -13.03 14.28 3.16
C LEU A 14 -12.03 14.48 4.29
N ALA A 15 -11.61 13.40 4.95
CA ALA A 15 -10.61 13.44 6.01
C ALA A 15 -9.28 14.03 5.51
N VAL A 16 -8.82 13.60 4.33
CA VAL A 16 -7.65 14.20 3.68
C VAL A 16 -7.85 15.70 3.50
N LYS A 17 -8.97 16.14 2.92
CA LYS A 17 -9.26 17.58 2.75
C LYS A 17 -9.32 18.35 4.07
N GLN A 18 -9.86 17.76 5.13
CA GLN A 18 -9.93 18.40 6.44
C GLN A 18 -8.54 18.59 7.07
N VAL A 19 -7.64 17.63 6.89
CA VAL A 19 -6.27 17.68 7.42
C VAL A 19 -5.35 18.50 6.50
N SER A 20 -5.57 18.49 5.19
CA SER A 20 -4.79 19.27 4.21
C SER A 20 -4.93 20.76 4.43
N LYS A 21 -6.12 21.25 4.82
CA LYS A 21 -6.37 22.70 5.00
C LYS A 21 -5.53 23.36 6.10
N PRO A 22 -5.44 22.86 7.34
CA PRO A 22 -4.58 23.46 8.37
C PRO A 22 -3.09 23.37 8.00
N VAL A 23 -2.68 22.29 7.32
CA VAL A 23 -1.30 22.15 6.81
C VAL A 23 -1.02 23.18 5.72
N ALA A 24 -1.92 23.34 4.75
CA ALA A 24 -1.82 24.36 3.70
C ALA A 24 -1.81 25.78 4.28
N TYR A 25 -2.62 26.07 5.31
CA TYR A 25 -2.59 27.35 5.99
C TYR A 25 -1.23 27.63 6.66
N SER A 26 -0.65 26.61 7.29
CA SER A 26 0.69 26.70 7.90
C SER A 26 1.80 26.87 6.86
N LEU A 27 1.68 26.21 5.71
CA LEU A 27 2.60 26.39 4.58
C LEU A 27 2.48 27.80 3.99
N LYS A 28 1.27 28.37 3.92
CA LYS A 28 1.04 29.75 3.46
C LYS A 28 1.64 30.78 4.43
N THR A 29 1.56 30.56 5.74
CA THR A 29 2.22 31.45 6.71
C THR A 29 3.74 31.35 6.61
N ALA A 30 4.30 30.15 6.43
CA ALA A 30 5.73 29.97 6.16
C ALA A 30 6.18 30.67 4.86
N ALA A 31 5.36 30.64 3.81
CA ALA A 31 5.62 31.33 2.55
C ALA A 31 5.58 32.87 2.67
N LYS A 32 4.87 33.42 3.66
CA LYS A 32 4.91 34.87 3.96
C LYS A 32 6.20 35.26 4.68
N GLN A 33 6.73 34.37 5.52
CA GLN A 33 7.93 34.64 6.31
C GLN A 33 9.22 34.51 5.50
N SER A 34 9.27 33.60 4.52
CA SER A 34 10.48 33.37 3.71
C SER A 34 10.23 33.53 2.22
N LYS A 35 10.95 34.48 1.59
CA LYS A 35 10.94 34.67 0.13
C LYS A 35 11.50 33.46 -0.62
N PHE A 36 12.46 32.74 -0.03
CA PHE A 36 13.01 31.51 -0.60
C PHE A 36 11.93 30.43 -0.66
N PHE A 37 11.26 30.18 0.47
CA PHE A 37 10.17 29.21 0.54
C PHE A 37 9.04 29.57 -0.44
N ARG A 38 8.67 30.85 -0.48
CA ARG A 38 7.66 31.36 -1.42
C ARG A 38 8.00 31.03 -2.88
N LYS A 39 9.23 31.32 -3.33
CA LYS A 39 9.63 31.18 -4.74
C LYS A 39 9.86 29.72 -5.14
N TYR A 40 10.65 28.98 -4.36
CA TYR A 40 11.11 27.65 -4.74
C TYR A 40 10.15 26.55 -4.32
N VAL A 41 9.49 26.69 -3.17
CA VAL A 41 8.66 25.63 -2.59
C VAL A 41 7.20 25.80 -2.98
N CYS A 42 6.65 27.03 -3.00
CA CYS A 42 5.24 27.23 -3.36
C CYS A 42 5.02 27.65 -4.83
N ILE A 43 5.68 28.72 -5.30
CA ILE A 43 5.41 29.27 -6.64
C ILE A 43 5.82 28.32 -7.74
N TRP A 44 7.04 27.75 -7.69
CA TRP A 44 7.52 26.87 -8.76
C TRP A 44 6.62 25.64 -8.97
N PRO A 45 6.23 24.89 -7.92
CA PRO A 45 5.25 23.81 -8.08
C PRO A 45 3.85 24.28 -8.48
N GLY A 46 3.38 25.42 -7.96
CA GLY A 46 2.07 25.97 -8.31
C GLY A 46 1.97 26.37 -9.79
N GLN A 47 3.02 26.96 -10.35
CA GLN A 47 3.10 27.28 -11.78
C GLN A 47 3.23 26.03 -12.64
N GLY A 48 4.01 25.04 -12.19
CA GLY A 48 4.14 23.75 -12.85
C GLY A 48 2.82 22.99 -12.92
N TYR A 49 2.05 22.99 -11.84
CA TYR A 49 0.71 22.41 -11.79
C TYR A 49 -0.22 23.07 -12.82
N HIS A 50 -0.27 24.41 -12.85
CA HIS A 50 -1.11 25.13 -13.79
C HIS A 50 -0.73 24.87 -15.26
N TRP A 51 0.56 24.80 -15.56
CA TRP A 51 1.06 24.46 -16.88
C TRP A 51 0.64 23.04 -17.29
N LEU A 52 0.80 22.08 -16.38
CA LEU A 52 0.43 20.68 -16.61
C LEU A 52 -1.08 20.56 -16.83
N GLU A 53 -1.88 21.15 -15.94
CA GLU A 53 -3.33 21.18 -16.01
C GLU A 53 -3.80 21.74 -17.36
N THR A 54 -3.24 22.88 -17.78
CA THR A 54 -3.59 23.52 -19.05
C THR A 54 -3.22 22.65 -20.25
N LYS A 55 -2.03 22.05 -20.27
CA LYS A 55 -1.60 21.17 -21.37
C LYS A 55 -2.41 19.88 -21.44
N VAL A 56 -2.65 19.24 -20.29
CA VAL A 56 -3.43 18.00 -20.21
C VAL A 56 -4.86 18.26 -20.64
N LYS A 57 -5.49 19.34 -20.16
CA LYS A 57 -6.83 19.74 -20.56
C LYS A 57 -6.95 19.94 -22.07
N MET A 58 -6.01 20.65 -22.69
CA MET A 58 -6.01 20.89 -24.13
C MET A 58 -5.80 19.59 -24.92
N ARG A 59 -4.86 18.74 -24.50
CA ARG A 59 -4.63 17.43 -25.12
C ARG A 59 -5.86 16.52 -25.03
N LEU A 60 -6.54 16.49 -23.89
CA LEU A 60 -7.76 15.70 -23.71
C LEU A 60 -8.92 16.21 -24.58
N MET A 61 -9.00 17.51 -24.82
CA MET A 61 -9.98 18.11 -25.72
C MET A 61 -9.57 18.03 -27.21
N GLY A 62 -8.44 17.39 -27.53
CA GLY A 62 -7.94 17.25 -28.91
C GLY A 62 -7.44 18.56 -29.53
N LEU A 63 -7.25 19.60 -28.73
CA LEU A 63 -6.79 20.92 -29.17
C LEU A 63 -5.27 21.04 -29.04
N SER A 64 -4.64 21.69 -30.01
CA SER A 64 -3.25 22.13 -29.85
C SER A 64 -3.18 23.13 -28.71
N GLY A 65 -2.50 22.76 -27.62
CA GLY A 65 -2.38 23.61 -26.44
C GLY A 65 -1.70 24.95 -26.76
N PRO A 66 -1.90 25.98 -25.93
CA PRO A 66 -1.31 27.30 -26.16
C PRO A 66 0.22 27.25 -26.13
N ASP A 67 0.87 28.00 -27.02
CA ASP A 67 2.34 28.10 -27.14
C ASP A 67 3.00 28.56 -25.83
N LYS A 68 2.30 29.43 -25.08
CA LYS A 68 2.72 29.89 -23.76
C LYS A 68 1.52 29.95 -22.82
N VAL A 69 1.55 29.12 -21.78
CA VAL A 69 0.55 29.18 -20.69
C VAL A 69 0.81 30.46 -19.90
N GLN A 70 -0.22 31.28 -19.73
CA GLN A 70 -0.11 32.51 -18.94
C GLN A 70 0.18 32.15 -17.48
N PRO A 71 1.24 32.70 -16.86
CA PRO A 71 1.57 32.37 -15.49
C PRO A 71 0.50 32.87 -14.54
N LEU A 72 0.25 32.11 -13.48
CA LEU A 72 -0.65 32.52 -12.40
C LEU A 72 -0.10 33.76 -11.67
N SER A 73 -0.97 34.57 -11.08
CA SER A 73 -0.52 35.63 -10.17
C SER A 73 0.27 35.02 -9.01
N GLU A 74 1.28 35.72 -8.50
CA GLU A 74 2.15 35.14 -7.47
C GLU A 74 1.39 34.67 -6.23
N GLN A 75 0.32 35.36 -5.85
CA GLN A 75 -0.51 34.97 -4.71
C GLN A 75 -1.26 33.66 -4.98
N LYS A 76 -1.89 33.54 -6.15
CA LYS A 76 -2.59 32.30 -6.54
C LYS A 76 -1.61 31.12 -6.68
N ALA A 77 -0.42 31.36 -7.22
CA ALA A 77 0.61 30.32 -7.34
C ALA A 77 1.07 29.83 -5.96
N VAL A 78 1.19 30.72 -4.98
CA VAL A 78 1.49 30.34 -3.59
C VAL A 78 0.35 29.52 -2.99
N ASP A 79 -0.90 29.92 -3.23
CA ASP A 79 -2.06 29.21 -2.69
C ASP A 79 -2.15 27.78 -3.22
N VAL A 80 -2.05 27.61 -4.54
CA VAL A 80 -2.06 26.30 -5.21
C VAL A 80 -0.87 25.45 -4.77
N GLY A 81 0.33 26.03 -4.73
CA GLY A 81 1.53 25.32 -4.30
C GLY A 81 1.45 24.83 -2.85
N ALA A 82 0.92 25.67 -1.94
CA ALA A 82 0.76 25.30 -0.54
C ALA A 82 -0.30 24.20 -0.33
N GLU A 83 -1.39 24.22 -1.10
CA GLU A 83 -2.41 23.17 -1.07
C GLU A 83 -1.85 21.84 -1.60
N LEU A 84 -1.14 21.86 -2.73
CA LEU A 84 -0.46 20.70 -3.30
C LEU A 84 0.57 20.08 -2.35
N LEU A 85 1.34 20.92 -1.65
CA LEU A 85 2.30 20.44 -0.65
C LEU A 85 1.62 19.82 0.57
N GLY A 86 0.51 20.40 1.04
CA GLY A 86 -0.26 19.84 2.13
C GLY A 86 -0.82 18.46 1.79
N GLU A 87 -1.42 18.32 0.61
CA GLU A 87 -1.93 17.04 0.12
C GLU A 87 -0.81 16.02 -0.10
N SER A 88 0.29 16.40 -0.73
CA SER A 88 1.40 15.48 -1.01
C SER A 88 2.10 14.99 0.27
N LEU A 89 2.18 15.79 1.33
CA LEU A 89 2.67 15.34 2.63
C LEU A 89 1.77 14.28 3.24
N ILE A 90 0.45 14.49 3.25
CA ILE A 90 -0.50 13.54 3.82
C ILE A 90 -0.49 12.24 3.03
N PHE A 91 -0.54 12.33 1.70
CA PHE A 91 -0.43 11.16 0.84
C PHE A 91 0.91 10.44 1.01
N GLY A 92 2.02 11.18 1.11
CA GLY A 92 3.34 10.61 1.35
C GLY A 92 3.40 9.81 2.65
N ILE A 93 2.91 10.38 3.76
CA ILE A 93 2.82 9.68 5.05
C ILE A 93 1.95 8.43 4.94
N ALA A 94 0.77 8.54 4.31
CA ALA A 94 -0.14 7.41 4.11
C ALA A 94 0.49 6.30 3.26
N THR A 95 1.16 6.65 2.16
CA THR A 95 1.86 5.69 1.29
C THR A 95 3.00 5.00 2.05
N VAL A 96 3.81 5.75 2.80
CA VAL A 96 4.89 5.16 3.62
C VAL A 96 4.31 4.21 4.67
N MET A 97 3.24 4.60 5.35
CA MET A 97 2.57 3.78 6.35
C MET A 97 2.01 2.49 5.73
N LEU A 98 1.35 2.57 4.58
CA LEU A 98 0.81 1.42 3.86
C LEU A 98 1.93 0.45 3.45
N VAL A 99 3.00 0.97 2.84
CA VAL A 99 4.16 0.15 2.43
C VAL A 99 4.81 -0.50 3.64
N PHE A 100 4.91 0.22 4.76
CA PHE A 100 5.44 -0.33 6.00
C PHE A 100 4.57 -1.47 6.55
N GLU A 101 3.26 -1.30 6.61
CA GLU A 101 2.34 -2.35 7.06
C GLU A 101 2.35 -3.56 6.11
N TYR A 102 2.38 -3.33 4.80
CA TYR A 102 2.50 -4.40 3.81
C TYR A 102 3.76 -5.23 4.02
N ARG A 103 4.92 -4.58 4.15
CA ARG A 103 6.20 -5.27 4.43
C ARG A 103 6.19 -6.00 5.77
N ARG A 104 5.57 -5.41 6.79
CA ARG A 104 5.41 -6.05 8.10
C ARG A 104 4.47 -7.26 8.03
N GLY A 105 3.42 -7.19 7.21
CA GLY A 105 2.48 -8.27 6.98
C GLY A 105 3.14 -9.47 6.30
N GLN A 106 3.89 -9.22 5.22
CA GLN A 106 4.63 -10.25 4.48
C GLN A 106 5.52 -11.09 5.39
N ARG A 107 6.32 -10.47 6.27
CA ARG A 107 7.17 -11.20 7.22
C ARG A 107 6.40 -12.12 8.17
N LYS A 108 5.18 -11.73 8.57
CA LYS A 108 4.34 -12.56 9.44
C LYS A 108 3.74 -13.74 8.68
N GLU A 109 3.41 -13.52 7.40
CA GLU A 109 2.87 -14.54 6.52
C GLU A 109 3.94 -15.59 6.20
N GLU A 110 5.16 -15.18 5.85
CA GLU A 110 6.32 -16.07 5.66
C GLU A 110 6.55 -16.96 6.89
N THR A 111 6.57 -16.38 8.10
CA THR A 111 6.75 -17.16 9.34
C THR A 111 5.61 -18.17 9.54
N LYS A 112 4.39 -17.81 9.16
CA LYS A 112 3.22 -18.69 9.29
C LYS A 112 3.29 -19.82 8.28
N GLU A 113 3.71 -19.54 7.04
CA GLU A 113 3.92 -20.54 5.99
C GLU A 113 5.02 -21.54 6.39
N ASP A 114 6.13 -21.06 6.94
CA ASP A 114 7.22 -21.92 7.45
C ASP A 114 6.72 -22.87 8.54
N LEU A 115 5.96 -22.36 9.51
CA LEU A 115 5.36 -23.17 10.57
C LEU A 115 4.34 -24.18 10.02
N GLN A 116 3.58 -23.82 8.99
CA GLN A 116 2.64 -24.74 8.34
C GLN A 116 3.39 -25.85 7.59
N ASN A 117 4.45 -25.51 6.87
CA ASN A 117 5.28 -26.48 6.16
C ASN A 117 5.97 -27.46 7.13
N GLN A 118 6.49 -26.97 8.26
CA GLN A 118 7.05 -27.84 9.29
C GLN A 118 6.00 -28.83 9.84
N LYS A 119 4.76 -28.37 10.08
CA LYS A 119 3.67 -29.26 10.52
C LYS A 119 3.32 -30.31 9.47
N ILE A 120 3.33 -29.95 8.19
CA ILE A 120 3.08 -30.92 7.10
C ILE A 120 4.16 -31.99 7.09
N ILE A 121 5.44 -31.60 7.19
CA ILE A 121 6.57 -32.53 7.23
C ILE A 121 6.46 -33.46 8.45
N ASP A 122 6.14 -32.91 9.62
CA ASP A 122 5.98 -33.69 10.84
C ASP A 122 4.84 -34.72 10.73
N LEU A 123 3.68 -34.31 10.23
CA LEU A 123 2.56 -35.22 9.97
C LEU A 123 2.92 -36.32 8.95
N GLN A 124 3.66 -35.99 7.90
CA GLN A 124 4.14 -36.98 6.93
C GLN A 124 5.07 -38.01 7.59
N ASN A 125 5.96 -37.58 8.49
CA ASN A 125 6.83 -38.48 9.22
C ASN A 125 6.04 -39.38 10.17
N GLN A 126 5.06 -38.82 10.90
CA GLN A 126 4.19 -39.60 11.79
C GLN A 126 3.40 -40.67 11.02
N VAL A 127 2.85 -40.32 9.84
CA VAL A 127 2.15 -41.29 8.98
C VAL A 127 3.09 -42.42 8.55
N LYS A 128 4.32 -42.09 8.12
CA LYS A 128 5.31 -43.09 7.71
C LYS A 128 5.72 -44.02 8.85
N GLU A 129 5.89 -43.49 10.06
CA GLU A 129 6.18 -44.30 11.25
C GLU A 129 5.01 -45.22 11.61
N LEU A 130 3.77 -44.73 11.45
CA LEU A 130 2.57 -45.52 11.65
C LEU A 130 2.48 -46.67 10.63
N GLU A 131 2.82 -46.41 9.36
CA GLU A 131 2.90 -47.43 8.30
C GLU A 131 3.93 -48.51 8.64
N LEU A 132 5.13 -48.14 9.06
CA LEU A 132 6.17 -49.10 9.48
C LEU A 132 5.73 -49.96 10.68
N THR A 133 5.01 -49.34 11.63
CA THR A 133 4.47 -50.05 12.79
C THR A 133 3.38 -51.05 12.37
N LEU A 134 2.51 -50.65 11.44
CA LEU A 134 1.49 -51.53 10.86
C LEU A 134 2.11 -52.72 10.13
N GLU A 135 3.14 -52.48 9.31
CA GLU A 135 3.89 -53.54 8.63
C GLU A 135 4.49 -54.53 9.61
N THR A 136 5.15 -54.03 10.67
CA THR A 136 5.77 -54.84 11.72
C THR A 136 4.73 -55.71 12.44
N ASN A 137 3.61 -55.11 12.86
CA ASN A 137 2.52 -55.83 13.50
C ASN A 137 1.93 -56.90 12.57
N SER A 138 1.76 -56.59 11.28
CA SER A 138 1.25 -57.56 10.30
C SER A 138 2.18 -58.76 10.12
N ALA A 139 3.50 -58.55 10.18
CA ALA A 139 4.49 -59.62 10.12
C ALA A 139 4.41 -60.52 11.35
N GLN A 140 4.30 -59.93 12.56
CA GLN A 140 4.12 -60.67 13.81
C GLN A 140 2.84 -61.52 13.81
N VAL A 141 1.72 -60.99 13.33
CA VAL A 141 0.45 -61.74 13.22
C VAL A 141 0.60 -62.94 12.28
N ARG A 142 1.29 -62.77 11.14
CA ARG A 142 1.55 -63.87 10.20
C ARG A 142 2.44 -64.95 10.83
N GLU A 143 3.44 -64.56 11.60
CA GLU A 143 4.31 -65.48 12.34
C GLU A 143 3.51 -66.29 13.38
N LEU A 144 2.71 -65.62 14.22
CA LEU A 144 1.85 -66.28 15.20
C LEU A 144 0.86 -67.24 14.54
N THR A 145 0.27 -66.84 13.42
CA THR A 145 -0.67 -67.68 12.65
C THR A 145 0.02 -68.94 12.13
N ARG A 146 1.28 -68.85 11.68
CA ARG A 146 2.08 -70.02 11.26
C ARG A 146 2.38 -70.96 12.42
N LEU A 147 2.70 -70.42 13.60
CA LEU A 147 2.97 -71.23 14.80
C LEU A 147 1.74 -72.00 15.27
N VAL A 148 0.55 -71.40 15.20
CA VAL A 148 -0.71 -72.05 15.58
C VAL A 148 -1.17 -73.13 14.60
N HIS A 149 -0.93 -72.94 13.29
CA HIS A 149 -1.33 -73.94 12.27
C HIS A 149 -0.25 -74.99 11.99
N GLY A 150 0.98 -74.78 12.48
CA GLY A 150 2.10 -75.73 12.36
C GLY A 150 2.19 -76.74 13.52
N SER A 151 1.36 -76.61 14.54
CA SER A 151 1.17 -77.56 15.66
C SER A 151 -0.09 -78.40 15.48
#